data_AF-A0A5K0X8H1-F1
#
_entry.id   AF-A0A5K0X8H1-F1
#
_cell.length_a   1.000
_cell.length_b   1.000
_cell.length_c   1.000
_cell.angle_alpha   90.00
_cell.angle_beta   90.00
_cell.angle_gamma   90.00
#
_symmetry.space_group_name_H-M   'P 1'
#
loop_
_entity.id
_entity.type
_entity.pdbx_description
1 polymer ?
#
loop_
_entity_poly.entity_id
_entity_poly.type
_entity_poly.pdbx_seq_one_letter_code
_entity_poly.pdbx_strand_id
1 'polypeptide(L)' 'VSKQDLEDTYQVPFKACVVEGRAASVMCSYNQVNGVPTCADPALLKGTVRGMWGLNG' A
#
# COMPACT_ATOMS: atom_id res chain seq x y z
N VAL A 1 -9.08 7.33 -9.44
CA VAL A 1 -9.06 5.85 -9.44
C VAL A 1 -10.01 5.37 -8.35
N SER A 2 -10.82 4.34 -8.60
CA SER A 2 -11.79 3.90 -7.59
C SER A 2 -11.10 3.12 -6.46
N LYS A 3 -11.78 3.00 -5.32
CA LYS A 3 -11.29 2.15 -4.23
C LYS A 3 -11.19 0.68 -4.66
N GLN A 4 -12.13 0.23 -5.48
CA GLN A 4 -12.17 -1.13 -5.98
C GLN A 4 -10.97 -1.42 -6.90
N ASP A 5 -10.63 -0.52 -7.83
CA ASP A 5 -9.47 -0.70 -8.70
C ASP A 5 -8.17 -0.81 -7.88
N LEU A 6 -8.06 -0.02 -6.81
CA LEU A 6 -6.91 -0.05 -5.92
C LEU A 6 -6.79 -1.40 -5.20
N GLU A 7 -7.87 -1.91 -4.63
CA GLU A 7 -7.87 -3.17 -3.87
C GLU A 7 -7.73 -4.41 -4.77
N ASP A 8 -8.43 -4.43 -5.90
CA ASP A 8 -8.55 -5.60 -6.76
C ASP A 8 -7.44 -5.69 -7.82
N THR A 9 -6.75 -4.59 -8.13
CA THR A 9 -5.73 -4.56 -9.20
C THR A 9 -4.39 -4.01 -8.72
N TYR A 10 -4.34 -2.74 -8.32
CA TYR A 10 -3.04 -2.07 -8.12
C TYR A 10 -2.29 -2.54 -6.87
N GLN A 11 -3.01 -2.83 -5.79
CA GLN A 11 -2.40 -3.21 -4.51
C GLN A 11 -2.14 -4.71 -4.37
N VAL A 12 -2.79 -5.55 -5.18
CA VAL A 12 -2.67 -7.02 -5.14
C VAL A 12 -1.21 -7.51 -5.12
N PRO A 13 -0.32 -7.10 -6.05
CA PRO A 13 1.06 -7.59 -6.04
C PRO A 13 1.83 -7.16 -4.78
N PHE A 14 1.59 -5.95 -4.27
CA PHE A 14 2.26 -5.46 -3.06
C PHE A 14 1.75 -6.20 -1.82
N LYS A 15 0.45 -6.48 -1.74
CA LYS A 15 -0.13 -7.28 -0.66
C LYS A 15 0.50 -8.67 -0.62
N ALA A 16 0.65 -9.34 -1.76
CA ALA A 16 1.30 -10.65 -1.84
C ALA A 16 2.77 -10.57 -1.36
N CYS A 17 3.53 -9.55 -1.79
CA CYS A 17 4.91 -9.34 -1.33
C CYS A 17 5.01 -9.15 0.19
N VAL A 18 4.06 -8.45 0.81
CA VAL A 18 4.06 -8.23 2.27
C VAL A 18 3.59 -9.48 3.02
N VAL A 19 2.44 -10.04 2.66
CA VAL A 19 1.78 -11.11 3.42
C VAL A 19 2.47 -12.46 3.18
N GLU A 20 2.75 -12.80 1.92
CA GLU A 20 3.33 -14.09 1.55
C GLU A 20 4.86 -14.00 1.47
N GLY A 21 5.36 -12.95 0.81
CA GLY A 21 6.78 -12.72 0.59
C GLY A 21 7.55 -12.21 1.81
N ARG A 22 6.85 -11.79 2.87
CA ARG A 22 7.44 -11.21 4.09
C ARG A 22 8.45 -10.10 3.80
N ALA A 23 8.10 -9.21 2.86
CA ALA A 23 8.94 -8.07 2.51
C ALA A 23 9.34 -7.27 3.77
N ALA A 24 10.60 -6.85 3.85
CA ALA A 24 11.10 -6.06 4.98
C ALA A 24 10.72 -4.57 4.88
N SER A 25 10.47 -4.06 3.68
CA SER A 25 10.09 -2.65 3.49
C SER A 25 9.30 -2.46 2.20
N VAL A 26 8.58 -1.35 2.13
CA VAL A 26 7.85 -0.89 0.94
C VAL A 26 8.20 0.57 0.71
N MET A 27 8.48 0.92 -0.55
CA MET A 27 8.74 2.30 -0.95
C MET A 27 7.44 2.94 -1.47
N CYS A 28 7.15 4.17 -1.02
CA CYS A 28 6.06 4.97 -1.57
C CYS A 28 6.44 5.56 -2.95
N SER A 29 5.44 5.85 -3.77
CA SER A 29 5.66 6.46 -5.09
C SER A 29 5.76 7.99 -4.99
N TYR A 30 6.34 8.62 -6.02
CA TYR A 30 6.42 10.09 -6.08
C TYR A 30 5.09 10.76 -6.46
N ASN A 31 4.20 10.04 -7.14
CA ASN A 31 2.95 10.60 -7.62
C ASN A 31 1.91 10.73 -6.51
N GLN A 32 0.86 11.48 -6.82
CA GLN A 32 -0.35 11.54 -6.01
C GLN A 32 -1.36 10.50 -6.52
N VAL A 33 -2.10 9.89 -5.60
CA VAL A 33 -3.27 9.06 -5.92
C VAL A 33 -4.49 9.77 -5.36
N ASN A 34 -5.46 10.07 -6.23
CA ASN A 34 -6.69 10.80 -5.85
C ASN A 34 -6.41 12.12 -5.09
N GLY A 35 -5.35 12.86 -5.47
CA GLY A 35 -5.00 14.16 -4.88
C GLY A 35 -4.18 14.09 -3.59
N VAL A 36 -3.76 12.90 -3.16
CA VAL A 36 -2.93 12.72 -1.97
C VAL A 36 -1.57 12.14 -2.37
N PRO A 37 -0.44 12.77 -1.99
CA PRO A 37 0.89 12.18 -2.16
C PRO A 37 1.00 10.87 -1.39
N THR A 38 1.41 9.79 -2.05
CA THR A 38 1.37 8.44 -1.42
C THR A 38 2.32 8.31 -0.22
N CYS A 39 3.46 9.01 -0.24
CA CYS A 39 4.38 9.08 0.91
C CYS A 39 3.79 9.82 2.12
N ALA A 40 2.77 10.65 1.92
CA ALA A 40 2.10 11.41 2.96
C ALA A 40 0.70 10.88 3.29
N ASP A 41 0.30 9.73 2.73
CA ASP A 41 -1.01 9.14 2.95
C ASP A 41 -0.99 8.17 4.15
N PRO A 42 -1.55 8.58 5.32
CA PRO A 42 -1.60 7.71 6.49
C PRO A 42 -2.57 6.54 6.34
N ALA A 43 -3.63 6.68 5.52
CA ALA A 43 -4.58 5.61 5.29
C ALA A 43 -3.90 4.47 4.52
N LEU A 44 -3.09 4.80 3.52
CA LEU A 44 -2.29 3.83 2.78
C LEU A 44 -1.16 3.23 3.65
N LEU A 45 -0.28 4.06 4.21
CA LEU A 45 0.97 3.58 4.82
C LEU A 45 0.78 2.97 6.22
N LYS A 46 -0.11 3.55 7.05
CA LYS A 46 -0.37 3.05 8.40
C LYS A 46 -1.59 2.15 8.43
N GLY A 47 -2.68 2.55 7.77
CA GLY A 47 -3.92 1.77 7.73
C GLY A 47 -3.75 0.47 6.96
N THR A 48 -3.41 0.56 5.68
CA THR A 48 -3.37 -0.62 4.80
C THR A 48 -2.06 -1.41 4.94
N VAL A 49 -0.91 -0.79 4.66
CA VAL A 49 0.37 -1.51 4.56
C VAL A 49 0.83 -2.08 5.91
N ARG A 50 0.83 -1.27 6.97
CA ARG A 50 1.23 -1.73 8.32
C ARG A 50 0.09 -2.39 9.08
N GLY A 51 -1.12 -1.82 9.04
CA GLY A 51 -2.27 -2.35 9.76
C GLY A 51 -2.85 -3.61 9.13
N MET A 52 -3.44 -3.49 7.94
CA MET A 52 -4.14 -4.61 7.30
C MET A 52 -3.22 -5.70 6.79
N TRP A 53 -2.06 -5.34 6.19
CA TRP A 53 -1.14 -6.34 5.62
C TRP A 53 -0.06 -6.78 6.61
N GLY A 54 0.13 -6.06 7.70
CA GLY A 54 1.07 -6.47 8.76
C GLY A 54 2.54 -6.32 8.38
N LEU A 55 2.91 -5.32 7.56
CA LEU A 55 4.33 -5.05 7.28
C LEU A 55 5.07 -4.69 8.58
N ASN A 56 5.96 -5.58 9.02
CA ASN A 56 6.77 -5.46 10.24
C ASN A 56 8.23 -5.15 9.89
N GLY A 57 8.47 -3.94 9.41
CA GLY A 57 9.80 -3.41 9.09
C GLY A 57 10.00 -2.00 9.62
#